data_AF-A0A3N2NMK7-F1
#
_entry.id   AF-A0A3N2NMK7-F1
#
_cell.length_a   1.000
_cell.length_b   1.000
_cell.length_c   1.000
_cell.angle_alpha   90.00
_cell.angle_beta   90.00
_cell.angle_gamma   90.00
#
_symmetry.space_group_name_H-M   'P 1'
#
loop_
_entity.id
_entity.type
_entity.pdbx_description
1 polymer ?
#
loop_
_entity_poly.entity_id
_entity_poly.type
_entity_poly.pdbx_seq_one_letter_code
_entity_poly.pdbx_strand_id
1 'polypeptide(L)'
;MKVAVQHNFLRPEIVKFLLLLHTLNHVNIFYTLINYSKVMQIQRIQTVYIFLAIVAMAIFMVVPYGEVVALGQTPVEAEQLYTMAEYGILIPVATVIILLLVDMFLFRNMPLQRTVLVISFMITLAVIATVCFTLFKEARAEGMDAHFSVWDILLPAAALFELLGIRGIMKDIKLLNSYNRLR
;
A
#
# COMPACT_ATOMS: atom_id res chain seq x y z
N MET A 1 -6.99 -64.71 -10.59
CA MET A 1 -6.71 -63.30 -10.95
C MET A 1 -6.15 -62.61 -9.69
N LYS A 2 -4.83 -62.61 -9.51
CA LYS A 2 -4.13 -61.96 -8.39
C LYS A 2 -3.87 -60.51 -8.77
N VAL A 3 -4.56 -59.57 -8.14
CA VAL A 3 -4.24 -58.14 -8.28
C VAL A 3 -3.25 -57.78 -7.18
N ALA A 4 -1.98 -57.71 -7.56
CA ALA A 4 -0.93 -57.12 -6.74
C ALA A 4 -1.14 -55.60 -6.70
N VAL A 5 -1.63 -55.08 -5.58
CA VAL A 5 -1.74 -53.64 -5.36
C VAL A 5 -0.38 -53.13 -4.89
N GLN A 6 0.16 -52.24 -5.71
CA GLN A 6 1.47 -51.63 -5.66
C GLN A 6 1.67 -50.80 -4.38
N HIS A 7 2.35 -51.37 -3.39
CA HIS A 7 3.00 -50.62 -2.31
C HIS A 7 4.15 -49.79 -2.93
N ASN A 8 3.94 -48.49 -3.20
CA ASN A 8 5.00 -47.44 -3.25
C ASN A 8 4.49 -46.09 -3.79
N PHE A 9 3.60 -45.39 -3.08
CA PHE A 9 3.20 -44.04 -3.50
C PHE A 9 3.06 -43.02 -2.37
N LEU A 10 3.93 -43.08 -1.36
CA LEU A 10 4.09 -41.97 -0.43
C LEU A 10 5.57 -41.63 -0.39
N ARG A 11 5.92 -40.40 -0.79
CA ARG A 11 7.29 -39.87 -0.64
C ARG A 11 7.75 -40.12 0.80
N PRO A 12 9.02 -40.49 1.03
CA PRO A 12 9.53 -40.76 2.38
C PRO A 12 9.31 -39.57 3.34
N GLU A 13 9.27 -38.34 2.82
CA GLU A 13 8.86 -37.11 3.53
C GLU A 13 7.45 -37.19 4.15
N ILE A 14 6.49 -37.77 3.44
CA ILE A 14 5.09 -37.89 3.87
C ILE A 14 4.96 -38.96 4.96
N VAL A 15 5.73 -40.05 4.86
CA VAL A 15 5.77 -41.10 5.90
C VAL A 15 6.42 -40.56 7.18
N LYS A 16 7.48 -39.75 7.06
CA LYS A 16 8.12 -39.06 8.19
C LYS A 16 7.16 -38.07 8.85
N PHE A 17 6.35 -37.36 8.06
CA PHE A 17 5.32 -36.43 8.54
C PHE A 17 4.18 -37.15 9.29
N LEU A 18 3.72 -38.29 8.78
CA LEU A 18 2.72 -39.15 9.43
C LEU A 18 3.23 -39.77 10.74
N LEU A 19 4.49 -40.20 10.80
CA LEU A 19 5.11 -40.74 12.01
C LEU A 19 5.37 -39.65 13.08
N LEU A 20 5.68 -38.42 12.66
CA LEU A 20 5.76 -37.24 13.54
C LEU A 20 4.39 -36.85 14.11
N LEU A 21 3.32 -36.97 13.33
CA LEU A 21 1.94 -36.71 13.79
C LEU A 21 1.48 -37.70 14.85
N HIS A 22 1.93 -38.96 14.79
CA HIS A 22 1.55 -40.00 15.75
C HIS A 22 2.29 -39.87 17.11
N THR A 23 3.39 -39.11 17.18
CA THR A 23 4.27 -39.06 18.36
C THR A 23 4.29 -37.72 19.10
N LEU A 24 3.56 -36.70 18.61
CA LEU A 24 3.64 -35.35 19.15
C LEU A 24 2.34 -34.89 19.82
N ASN A 25 2.50 -34.49 21.09
CA ASN A 25 1.50 -33.83 21.92
C ASN A 25 0.81 -32.68 21.14
N HIS A 26 -0.51 -32.52 21.25
CA HIS A 26 -1.33 -31.57 20.44
C HIS A 26 -0.74 -30.14 20.36
N VAL A 27 0.01 -29.73 21.39
CA VAL A 27 0.74 -28.46 21.47
C VAL A 27 1.83 -28.33 20.37
N ASN A 28 2.62 -29.36 20.11
CA ASN A 28 3.69 -29.32 19.10
C ASN A 28 3.15 -29.32 17.66
N ILE A 29 2.01 -29.97 17.43
CA ILE A 29 1.33 -29.93 16.13
C ILE A 29 0.82 -28.52 15.86
N PHE A 30 0.25 -27.84 16.86
CA PHE A 30 -0.20 -26.46 16.73
C PHE A 30 0.94 -25.48 16.47
N TYR A 31 2.08 -25.61 17.17
CA TYR A 31 3.27 -24.80 16.89
C TYR A 31 3.83 -25.06 15.48
N THR A 32 3.83 -26.32 15.03
CA THR A 32 4.30 -26.68 13.68
C THR A 32 3.35 -26.12 12.63
N LEU A 33 2.03 -26.17 12.83
CA LEU A 33 1.03 -25.59 11.94
C LEU A 33 1.09 -24.05 11.91
N ILE A 34 1.32 -23.39 13.05
CA ILE A 34 1.54 -21.94 13.11
C ILE A 34 2.80 -21.57 12.32
N ASN A 35 3.91 -22.29 12.52
CA ASN A 35 5.15 -22.02 11.80
C ASN A 35 5.01 -22.32 10.30
N TYR A 36 4.31 -23.38 9.93
CA TYR A 36 4.06 -23.73 8.53
C TYR A 36 3.12 -22.71 7.87
N SER A 37 2.14 -22.16 8.59
CA SER A 37 1.32 -21.04 8.11
C SER A 37 2.16 -19.77 7.92
N LYS A 38 3.13 -19.47 8.81
CA LYS A 38 4.08 -18.37 8.61
C LYS A 38 5.01 -18.57 7.41
N VAL A 39 5.35 -19.82 7.09
CA VAL A 39 6.16 -20.18 5.92
C VAL A 39 5.33 -20.14 4.63
N MET A 40 4.06 -20.50 4.68
CA MET A 40 3.11 -20.41 3.55
C MET A 40 2.59 -18.98 3.32
N GLN A 41 2.56 -18.14 4.35
CA GLN A 41 2.17 -16.72 4.32
C GLN A 41 3.37 -15.76 4.22
N ILE A 42 4.38 -16.08 3.42
CA ILE A 42 5.17 -15.04 2.76
C ILE A 42 4.27 -14.42 1.67
N GLN A 43 3.14 -13.85 2.11
CA GLN A 43 2.27 -13.04 1.27
C GLN A 43 2.96 -11.68 1.16
N ARG A 44 3.09 -11.18 -0.06
CA ARG A 44 3.80 -9.92 -0.36
C ARG A 44 3.17 -8.76 0.42
N ILE A 45 3.67 -8.45 1.63
CA ILE A 45 3.13 -7.41 2.51
C ILE A 45 3.13 -6.02 1.84
N GLN A 46 3.97 -5.85 0.83
CA GLN A 46 3.94 -4.72 -0.10
C GLN A 46 2.54 -4.44 -0.67
N THR A 47 1.80 -5.46 -1.09
CA THR A 47 0.47 -5.29 -1.71
C THR A 47 -0.53 -4.67 -0.73
N VAL A 48 -0.38 -4.94 0.57
CA VAL A 48 -1.19 -4.33 1.63
C VAL A 48 -0.86 -2.84 1.76
N TYR A 49 0.42 -2.47 1.71
CA TYR A 49 0.82 -1.05 1.76
C TYR A 49 0.34 -0.27 0.53
N ILE A 50 0.44 -0.86 -0.66
CA ILE A 50 -0.08 -0.25 -1.91
C ILE A 50 -1.61 -0.09 -1.82
N PHE A 51 -2.32 -1.11 -1.34
CA PHE A 51 -3.77 -1.02 -1.15
C PHE A 51 -4.16 0.09 -0.19
N LEU A 52 -3.47 0.21 0.95
CA LEU A 52 -3.70 1.30 1.91
C LEU A 52 -3.41 2.68 1.29
N ALA A 53 -2.37 2.80 0.48
CA ALA A 53 -2.07 4.04 -0.24
C ALA A 53 -3.18 4.41 -1.24
N ILE A 54 -3.72 3.44 -1.98
CA ILE A 54 -4.85 3.66 -2.90
C ILE A 54 -6.08 4.15 -2.14
N VAL A 55 -6.42 3.50 -1.03
CA VAL A 55 -7.58 3.89 -0.22
C VAL A 55 -7.40 5.31 0.33
N ALA A 56 -6.22 5.64 0.84
CA ALA A 56 -5.91 6.99 1.30
C ALA A 56 -6.05 8.04 0.19
N MET A 57 -5.48 7.78 -1.00
CA MET A 57 -5.58 8.69 -2.15
C MET A 57 -7.01 8.82 -2.69
N ALA A 58 -7.78 7.73 -2.70
CA ALA A 58 -9.17 7.73 -3.14
C ALA A 58 -10.07 8.53 -2.19
N ILE A 59 -9.87 8.40 -0.88
CA ILE A 59 -10.58 9.21 0.11
C ILE A 59 -10.19 10.69 -0.04
N PHE A 60 -8.90 10.99 -0.21
CA PHE A 60 -8.43 12.37 -0.41
C PHE A 60 -9.05 13.04 -1.64
N MET A 61 -9.36 12.26 -2.69
CA MET A 61 -10.00 12.81 -3.88
C MET A 61 -11.40 13.37 -3.58
N VAL A 62 -12.17 12.74 -2.69
CA VAL A 62 -13.58 13.08 -2.41
C VAL A 62 -13.73 14.10 -1.29
N VAL A 63 -12.71 14.21 -0.43
CA VAL A 63 -12.76 14.98 0.81
C VAL A 63 -12.15 16.38 0.61
N PRO A 64 -12.68 17.44 1.26
CA PRO A 64 -12.11 18.78 1.14
C PRO A 64 -10.73 18.86 1.79
N TYR A 65 -9.77 19.42 1.07
CA TYR A 65 -8.39 19.59 1.52
C TYR A 65 -8.16 20.93 2.22
N GLY A 66 -9.12 21.85 2.18
CA GLY A 66 -8.98 23.14 2.85
C GLY A 66 -10.30 23.84 3.02
N GLU A 67 -10.32 24.82 3.90
CA GLU A 67 -11.44 25.75 4.05
C GLU A 67 -10.89 27.16 3.97
N VAL A 68 -11.55 28.01 3.19
CA VAL A 68 -11.24 29.44 3.12
C VAL A 68 -12.35 30.23 3.79
N VAL A 69 -11.96 31.17 4.64
CA VAL A 69 -12.90 32.03 5.38
C VAL A 69 -12.69 33.48 4.95
N ALA A 70 -13.71 34.08 4.36
CA ALA A 70 -13.69 35.49 3.96
C ALA A 70 -13.78 36.40 5.20
N LEU A 71 -12.70 37.11 5.51
CA LEU A 71 -12.66 38.07 6.61
C LEU A 71 -13.49 39.32 6.25
N GLY A 72 -14.61 39.53 6.95
CA GLY A 72 -15.39 40.78 6.88
C GLY A 72 -16.82 40.66 6.33
N GLN A 73 -17.28 39.46 5.97
CA GLN A 73 -18.68 39.20 5.62
C GLN A 73 -19.43 38.62 6.83
N THR A 74 -20.65 39.12 7.08
CA THR A 74 -21.60 38.51 8.02
C THR A 74 -22.82 38.07 7.21
N PRO A 75 -23.09 36.75 7.07
CA PRO A 75 -22.48 35.64 7.79
C PRO A 75 -21.06 35.30 7.29
N VAL A 76 -20.27 34.71 8.18
CA VAL A 76 -18.98 34.12 7.84
C VAL A 76 -19.28 32.81 7.09
N GLU A 77 -19.26 32.84 5.77
CA GLU A 77 -19.37 31.63 4.95
C GLU A 77 -17.98 31.03 4.76
N ALA A 78 -17.77 29.81 5.28
CA ALA A 78 -16.57 29.03 5.04
C ALA A 78 -16.77 28.24 3.74
N GLU A 79 -15.98 28.53 2.72
CA GLU A 79 -16.01 27.78 1.47
C GLU A 79 -15.03 26.60 1.55
N GLN A 80 -15.55 25.40 1.33
CA GLN A 80 -14.75 24.18 1.36
C GLN A 80 -14.08 23.96 0.00
N LEU A 81 -12.75 23.88 0.01
CA LEU A 81 -11.96 23.59 -1.17
C LEU A 81 -11.92 22.08 -1.41
N TYR A 82 -12.61 21.67 -2.48
CA TYR A 82 -12.64 20.29 -2.92
C TYR A 82 -11.58 20.02 -3.97
N THR A 83 -10.92 18.88 -3.86
CA THR A 83 -9.95 18.34 -4.82
C THR A 83 -10.54 18.23 -6.23
N MET A 84 -11.87 18.04 -6.32
CA MET A 84 -12.63 17.96 -7.58
C MET A 84 -12.78 19.31 -8.29
N ALA A 85 -12.68 20.43 -7.57
CA ALA A 85 -12.81 21.77 -8.14
C ALA A 85 -11.51 22.23 -8.81
N GLU A 86 -10.35 21.74 -8.33
CA GLU A 86 -9.03 22.15 -8.79
C GLU A 86 -8.39 21.09 -9.71
N TYR A 87 -8.49 21.29 -11.02
CA TYR A 87 -7.91 20.36 -12.02
C TYR A 87 -6.40 20.13 -11.82
N GLY A 88 -5.69 21.13 -11.29
CA GLY A 88 -4.26 21.05 -10.98
C GLY A 88 -3.90 20.01 -9.90
N ILE A 89 -4.86 19.63 -9.05
CA ILE A 89 -4.70 18.63 -7.98
C ILE A 89 -5.39 17.32 -8.39
N LEU A 90 -6.57 17.40 -9.02
CA LEU A 90 -7.35 16.23 -9.44
C LEU A 90 -6.58 15.31 -10.40
N ILE A 91 -5.95 15.88 -11.44
CA ILE A 91 -5.27 15.10 -12.49
C ILE A 91 -4.08 14.31 -11.90
N PRO A 92 -3.17 14.92 -11.12
CA PRO A 92 -2.11 14.17 -10.46
C PRO A 92 -2.61 13.09 -9.50
N VAL A 93 -3.63 13.38 -8.68
CA VAL A 93 -4.20 12.41 -7.72
C VAL A 93 -4.79 11.21 -8.44
N ALA A 94 -5.59 11.44 -9.49
CA ALA A 94 -6.14 10.37 -10.33
C ALA A 94 -5.02 9.54 -10.98
N THR A 95 -3.97 10.20 -11.45
CA THR A 95 -2.81 9.54 -12.05
C THR A 95 -2.11 8.61 -11.04
N VAL A 96 -1.90 9.05 -9.80
CA VAL A 96 -1.30 8.22 -8.73
C VAL A 96 -2.16 7.00 -8.44
N ILE A 97 -3.49 7.17 -8.29
CA ILE A 97 -4.39 6.05 -8.03
C ILE A 97 -4.29 5.00 -9.14
N ILE A 98 -4.30 5.43 -10.40
CA ILE A 98 -4.17 4.53 -11.55
C ILE A 98 -2.80 3.83 -11.53
N LEU A 99 -1.71 4.55 -11.27
CA LEU A 99 -0.37 3.96 -11.19
C LEU A 99 -0.26 2.91 -10.08
N LEU A 100 -0.80 3.19 -8.89
CA LEU A 100 -0.80 2.24 -7.77
C LEU A 100 -1.67 1.01 -8.06
N LEU A 101 -2.81 1.18 -8.74
CA LEU A 101 -3.64 0.05 -9.19
C LEU A 101 -2.90 -0.83 -10.20
N VAL A 102 -2.22 -0.23 -11.18
CA VAL A 102 -1.37 -0.95 -12.12
C VAL A 102 -0.22 -1.65 -11.39
N ASP A 103 0.39 -0.99 -10.42
CA ASP A 103 1.48 -1.54 -9.61
C ASP A 103 1.05 -2.79 -8.82
N MET A 104 -0.20 -2.82 -8.37
CA MET A 104 -0.78 -3.99 -7.68
C MET A 104 -0.81 -5.25 -8.57
N PHE A 105 -1.07 -5.09 -9.87
CA PHE A 105 -1.08 -6.20 -10.83
C PHE A 105 0.32 -6.55 -11.36
N LEU A 106 1.32 -5.71 -11.11
CA LEU A 106 2.69 -5.86 -11.62
C LEU A 106 3.58 -6.76 -10.74
N PHE A 107 2.98 -7.72 -10.03
CA PHE A 107 3.69 -8.64 -9.12
C PHE A 107 4.77 -9.50 -9.83
N ARG A 108 4.66 -9.66 -11.15
CA ARG A 108 5.58 -10.48 -11.95
C ARG A 108 6.95 -9.82 -12.14
N ASN A 109 7.02 -8.49 -12.14
CA ASN A 109 8.23 -7.73 -12.44
C ASN A 109 8.62 -6.82 -11.26
N MET A 110 9.22 -7.40 -10.23
CA MET A 110 9.74 -6.70 -9.04
C MET A 110 10.50 -5.39 -9.30
N PRO A 111 11.45 -5.30 -10.27
CA PRO A 111 12.15 -4.04 -10.53
C PRO A 111 11.26 -2.98 -11.18
N LEU A 112 10.31 -3.38 -12.04
CA LEU A 112 9.38 -2.45 -12.69
C LEU A 112 8.36 -1.93 -11.65
N GLN A 113 7.90 -2.81 -10.77
CA GLN A 113 7.01 -2.48 -9.66
C GLN A 113 7.63 -1.43 -8.73
N ARG A 114 8.92 -1.59 -8.41
CA ARG A 114 9.65 -0.57 -7.64
C ARG A 114 9.66 0.78 -8.34
N THR A 115 9.95 0.81 -9.65
CA THR A 115 10.04 2.07 -10.40
C THR A 115 8.70 2.78 -10.47
N VAL A 116 7.61 2.04 -10.73
CA VAL A 116 6.24 2.61 -10.78
C VAL A 116 5.84 3.16 -9.41
N LEU A 117 6.11 2.43 -8.32
CA LEU A 117 5.81 2.92 -6.97
C LEU A 117 6.63 4.15 -6.58
N VAL A 118 7.91 4.23 -6.98
CA VAL A 118 8.75 5.42 -6.76
C VAL A 118 8.25 6.62 -7.56
N ILE A 119 7.84 6.42 -8.82
CA ILE A 119 7.25 7.49 -9.64
C ILE A 119 5.94 7.99 -9.00
N SER A 120 5.09 7.06 -8.54
CA SER A 120 3.84 7.40 -7.83
C SER A 120 4.14 8.26 -6.61
N PHE A 121 5.13 7.87 -5.80
CA PHE A 121 5.60 8.64 -4.65
C PHE A 121 6.11 10.04 -5.00
N MET A 122 6.86 10.20 -6.10
CA MET A 122 7.31 11.51 -6.55
C MET A 122 6.12 12.41 -6.96
N ILE A 123 5.10 11.85 -7.60
CA ILE A 123 3.89 12.60 -7.97
C ILE A 123 3.10 12.96 -6.70
N THR A 124 2.97 12.07 -5.73
CA THR A 124 2.34 12.34 -4.43
C THR A 124 3.03 13.51 -3.72
N LEU A 125 4.36 13.58 -3.73
CA LEU A 125 5.10 14.73 -3.19
C LEU A 125 4.83 16.03 -3.95
N ALA A 126 4.71 15.98 -5.27
CA ALA A 126 4.33 17.14 -6.08
C ALA A 126 2.93 17.64 -5.73
N VAL A 127 1.97 16.74 -5.51
CA VAL A 127 0.62 17.08 -5.05
C VAL A 127 0.65 17.81 -3.71
N ILE A 128 1.44 17.32 -2.74
CA ILE A 128 1.60 17.99 -1.43
C ILE A 128 2.10 19.43 -1.62
N ALA A 129 3.08 19.62 -2.50
CA ALA A 129 3.61 20.96 -2.78
C ALA A 129 2.56 21.87 -3.44
N THR A 130 1.78 21.35 -4.38
CA THR A 130 0.70 22.10 -5.06
C THR A 130 -0.40 22.50 -4.08
N VAL A 131 -0.87 21.58 -3.22
CA VAL A 131 -1.88 21.88 -2.18
C VAL A 131 -1.40 23.00 -1.28
N CYS A 132 -0.17 22.89 -0.77
CA CYS A 132 0.45 23.91 0.08
C CYS A 132 0.52 25.27 -0.64
N PHE A 133 0.96 25.29 -1.90
CA PHE A 133 1.04 26.52 -2.69
C PHE A 133 -0.33 27.15 -2.95
N THR A 134 -1.36 26.36 -3.24
CA THR A 134 -2.73 26.86 -3.42
C THR A 134 -3.25 27.50 -2.15
N LEU A 135 -3.13 26.85 -1.00
CA LEU A 135 -3.58 27.40 0.28
C LEU A 135 -2.87 28.71 0.65
N PHE A 136 -1.54 28.80 0.44
CA PHE A 136 -0.80 30.04 0.67
C PHE A 136 -1.17 31.16 -0.29
N LYS A 137 -1.53 30.83 -1.54
CA LYS A 137 -1.97 31.81 -2.54
C LYS A 137 -3.33 32.39 -2.14
N GLU A 138 -4.30 31.53 -1.81
CA GLU A 138 -5.64 31.96 -1.38
C GLU A 138 -5.56 32.83 -0.10
N ALA A 139 -4.75 32.42 0.87
CA ALA A 139 -4.53 33.19 2.10
C ALA A 139 -3.97 34.60 1.86
N ARG A 140 -3.13 34.77 0.83
CA ARG A 140 -2.41 36.02 0.56
C ARG A 140 -3.11 36.92 -0.45
N ALA A 141 -3.82 36.35 -1.42
CA ALA A 141 -4.42 37.09 -2.51
C ALA A 141 -5.73 37.80 -2.11
N GLU A 142 -6.51 37.21 -1.21
CA GLU A 142 -7.86 37.68 -0.89
C GLU A 142 -8.03 38.20 0.55
N GLY A 143 -6.97 38.19 1.35
CA GLY A 143 -7.06 38.54 2.78
C GLY A 143 -7.99 37.58 3.54
N MET A 144 -8.10 36.34 3.06
CA MET A 144 -8.87 35.26 3.68
C MET A 144 -7.99 34.46 4.63
N ASP A 145 -8.57 33.96 5.72
CA ASP A 145 -7.90 32.96 6.55
C ASP A 145 -8.12 31.59 5.90
N ALA A 146 -7.06 31.02 5.32
CA ALA A 146 -7.07 29.66 4.79
C ALA A 146 -6.63 28.67 5.89
N HIS A 147 -7.49 27.72 6.20
CA HIS A 147 -7.24 26.70 7.21
C HIS A 147 -7.00 25.35 6.54
N PHE A 148 -5.95 24.65 7.00
CA PHE A 148 -5.72 23.25 6.65
C PHE A 148 -6.85 22.39 7.22
N SER A 149 -7.35 21.48 6.40
CA SER A 149 -8.38 20.55 6.84
C SER A 149 -7.75 19.38 7.61
N VAL A 150 -8.49 18.78 8.54
CA VAL A 150 -8.05 17.58 9.27
C VAL A 150 -7.69 16.45 8.29
N TRP A 151 -8.29 16.47 7.11
CA TRP A 151 -8.12 15.49 6.06
C TRP A 151 -6.81 15.63 5.26
N ASP A 152 -6.07 16.75 5.40
CA ASP A 152 -4.76 16.92 4.77
C ASP A 152 -3.72 15.93 5.28
N ILE A 153 -3.95 15.32 6.46
CA ILE A 153 -3.10 14.26 6.99
C ILE A 153 -3.10 13.00 6.12
N LEU A 154 -4.08 12.85 5.22
CA LEU A 154 -4.21 11.69 4.35
C LEU A 154 -3.14 11.65 3.26
N LEU A 155 -2.65 12.80 2.79
CA LEU A 155 -1.53 12.90 1.85
C LEU A 155 -0.20 12.38 2.42
N PRO A 156 0.29 12.90 3.56
CA PRO A 156 1.51 12.38 4.16
C PRO A 156 1.33 10.93 4.63
N ALA A 157 0.12 10.51 5.01
CA ALA A 157 -0.17 9.10 5.29
C ALA A 157 -0.04 8.22 4.03
N ALA A 158 -0.59 8.65 2.89
CA ALA A 158 -0.44 7.95 1.61
C ALA A 158 1.03 7.85 1.20
N ALA A 159 1.78 8.94 1.28
CA ALA A 159 3.22 8.97 1.00
C ALA A 159 4.02 8.03 1.92
N LEU A 160 3.63 7.92 3.20
CA LEU A 160 4.23 6.97 4.14
C LEU A 160 3.95 5.53 3.73
N PHE A 161 2.73 5.20 3.31
CA PHE A 161 2.38 3.85 2.85
C PHE A 161 3.13 3.47 1.56
N GLU A 162 3.27 4.39 0.62
CA GLU A 162 4.10 4.19 -0.59
C GLU A 162 5.56 3.92 -0.22
N LEU A 163 6.13 4.68 0.73
CA LEU A 163 7.49 4.48 1.23
C LEU A 163 7.67 3.10 1.89
N LEU A 164 6.69 2.66 2.68
CA LEU A 164 6.67 1.32 3.28
C LEU A 164 6.57 0.23 2.20
N GLY A 165 5.77 0.46 1.15
CA GLY A 165 5.70 -0.41 -0.02
C GLY A 165 7.05 -0.57 -0.72
N ILE A 166 7.77 0.54 -0.96
CA ILE A 166 9.11 0.53 -1.56
C ILE A 166 10.09 -0.29 -0.71
N ARG A 167 10.07 -0.10 0.61
CA ARG A 167 10.90 -0.87 1.56
C ARG A 167 10.56 -2.35 1.53
N GLY A 168 9.27 -2.69 1.42
CA GLY A 168 8.79 -4.06 1.23
C GLY A 168 9.41 -4.72 -0.01
N ILE A 169 9.33 -4.06 -1.17
CA ILE A 169 9.91 -4.55 -2.44
C ILE A 169 11.41 -4.80 -2.30
N MET A 170 12.13 -3.87 -1.67
CA MET A 170 13.59 -3.99 -1.52
C MET A 170 13.99 -5.18 -0.64
N LYS A 171 13.22 -5.46 0.43
CA LYS A 171 13.45 -6.63 1.29
C LYS A 171 13.22 -7.92 0.49
N ASP A 172 12.16 -7.96 -0.28
CA ASP A 172 11.80 -9.10 -1.11
C ASP A 172 12.84 -9.41 -2.19
N ILE A 173 13.35 -8.38 -2.88
CA ILE A 173 14.43 -8.54 -3.87
C ILE A 173 15.69 -9.11 -3.19
N LYS A 174 16.05 -8.61 -1.99
CA LYS A 174 17.21 -9.13 -1.24
C LYS A 174 17.05 -10.58 -0.85
N LEU A 175 15.86 -11.01 -0.44
CA LEU A 175 15.57 -12.41 -0.09
C LEU A 175 15.74 -13.32 -1.31
N LEU A 176 15.16 -12.95 -2.46
CA LEU A 176 15.30 -13.71 -3.71
C LEU A 176 16.76 -13.82 -4.17
N ASN A 177 17.52 -12.72 -4.07
CA ASN A 177 18.94 -12.73 -4.42
C ASN A 177 19.77 -13.58 -3.47
N SER A 178 19.42 -13.62 -2.18
CA SER A 178 20.13 -14.47 -1.20
C SER A 178 19.90 -15.96 -1.47
N TYR A 179 18.70 -16.35 -1.90
CA TYR A 179 18.37 -17.72 -2.26
C TYR A 179 19.10 -18.17 -3.53
N ASN A 180 19.16 -17.29 -4.55
CA ASN A 180 19.91 -17.57 -5.78
C ASN A 180 21.42 -17.75 -5.55
N ARG A 181 21.98 -17.22 -4.46
CA ARG A 181 23.41 -17.41 -4.12
C ARG A 181 23.71 -18.77 -3.48
N LEU A 182 22.70 -19.48 -2.97
CA LEU A 182 22.85 -20.80 -2.34
C LEU A 182 22.60 -21.96 -3.29
N ARG A 183 22.12 -21.67 -4.50
CA ARG A 183 21.97 -22.61 -5.61
C ARG A 183 23.19 -22.53 -6.52
#